data_AF-A0A430QHT3-F1
#
_entry.id   AF-A0A430QHT3-F1
#
_cell.length_a   1.000
_cell.length_b   1.000
_cell.length_c   1.000
_cell.angle_alpha   90.00
_cell.angle_beta   90.00
_cell.angle_gamma   90.00
#
_symmetry.space_group_name_H-M   'P 1'
#
loop_
_entity.id
_entity.type
_entity.pdbx_description
1 polymer ?
#
loop_
_entity_poly.entity_id
_entity_poly.type
_entity_poly.pdbx_seq_one_letter_code
_entity_poly.pdbx_strand_id
1 'polypeptide(L)'
;MAPVLIREVTRRVHLRGRFQALFTSGTLLPKPVSKCRYWHRPLNPRKLLECGFSHLTHNMTLQRTIKLYRLPEAPLVKGFRQMTKKDVPKAWPLLSENGDGQITDFCSFYVLPSSVMKSKQHNSLRAAYSFYNVSTVTPWPALIQDMLISAKQLKFDVFNALDLMENGKFLEELKFGIGDGDLHYYLYNWRCPFTKPSEVR
;
A
#
# COMPACT_ATOMS: atom_id res chain seq x y z
N MET A 1 27.86 -13.50 -0.48
CA MET A 1 26.81 -14.38 0.09
C MET A 1 25.54 -14.38 -0.77
N ALA A 2 24.92 -13.22 -1.05
CA ALA A 2 23.66 -13.14 -1.83
C ALA A 2 23.66 -13.89 -3.19
N PRO A 3 24.72 -13.82 -4.05
CA PRO A 3 24.71 -14.52 -5.34
C PRO A 3 24.67 -16.05 -5.26
N VAL A 4 25.12 -16.63 -4.14
CA VAL A 4 25.08 -18.09 -3.91
C VAL A 4 23.67 -18.52 -3.50
N LEU A 5 23.03 -17.75 -2.62
CA LEU A 5 21.65 -17.99 -2.20
C LEU A 5 20.67 -17.88 -3.37
N ILE A 6 20.83 -16.85 -4.22
CA ILE A 6 20.01 -16.68 -5.42
C ILE A 6 20.15 -17.89 -6.34
N ARG A 7 21.39 -18.34 -6.61
CA ARG A 7 21.64 -19.52 -7.45
C ARG A 7 21.01 -20.80 -6.91
N GLU A 8 21.10 -21.04 -5.59
CA GLU A 8 20.51 -22.23 -4.98
C GLU A 8 18.98 -22.20 -5.00
N VAL A 9 18.36 -21.05 -4.72
CA VAL A 9 16.90 -20.90 -4.84
C VAL A 9 16.45 -21.12 -6.29
N THR A 10 17.14 -20.53 -7.26
CA THR A 10 16.88 -20.76 -8.69
C THR A 10 16.97 -22.25 -9.05
N ARG A 11 18.02 -22.95 -8.60
CA ARG A 11 18.17 -24.40 -8.84
C ARG A 11 16.99 -25.20 -8.28
N ARG A 12 16.55 -24.91 -7.05
CA ARG A 12 15.39 -25.58 -6.42
C ARG A 12 14.07 -25.32 -7.16
N VAL A 13 13.88 -24.11 -7.66
CA VAL A 13 12.67 -23.74 -8.44
C VAL A 13 12.67 -24.44 -9.80
N HIS A 14 13.83 -24.51 -10.47
CA HIS A 14 14.00 -25.23 -11.75
C HIS A 14 13.74 -26.73 -11.62
N LEU A 15 14.16 -27.37 -10.52
CA LEU A 15 13.84 -28.78 -10.26
C LEU A 15 12.34 -29.08 -10.13
N ARG A 16 11.51 -28.05 -9.89
CA ARG A 16 10.05 -28.15 -9.87
C ARG A 16 9.41 -27.77 -11.22
N GLY A 17 10.20 -27.66 -12.29
CA GLY A 17 9.73 -27.33 -13.64
C GLY A 17 9.30 -25.86 -13.81
N ARG A 18 9.66 -24.97 -12.88
CA ARG A 18 9.36 -23.54 -12.94
C ARG A 18 10.63 -22.79 -13.32
N PHE A 19 10.55 -21.91 -14.32
CA PHE A 19 11.73 -21.24 -14.87
C PHE A 19 11.62 -19.71 -14.87
N GLN A 20 10.46 -19.16 -14.50
CA GLN A 20 10.27 -17.72 -14.32
C GLN A 20 10.09 -17.37 -12.83
N ALA A 21 10.38 -16.11 -12.49
CA ALA A 21 10.05 -15.56 -11.18
C ALA A 21 9.70 -14.07 -11.30
N LEU A 22 8.89 -13.59 -10.37
CA LEU A 22 8.60 -12.16 -10.16
C LEU A 22 9.20 -11.76 -8.82
N PHE A 23 9.87 -10.60 -8.79
CA PHE A 23 10.37 -10.03 -7.54
C PHE A 23 10.40 -8.52 -7.61
N THR A 24 10.49 -7.89 -6.44
CA THR A 24 10.58 -6.44 -6.29
C THR A 24 11.85 -6.04 -5.57
N SER A 25 12.40 -4.86 -5.87
CA SER A 25 13.52 -4.29 -5.12
C SER A 25 13.35 -2.78 -4.90
N GLY A 26 13.72 -2.32 -3.71
CA GLY A 26 13.86 -0.88 -3.44
C GLY A 26 15.10 -0.26 -4.09
N THR A 27 16.07 -1.09 -4.48
CA THR A 27 17.25 -0.66 -5.26
C THR A 27 17.02 -0.91 -6.75
N LEU A 28 17.61 -0.04 -7.58
CA LEU A 28 17.59 -0.22 -9.03
C LEU A 28 18.55 -1.33 -9.45
N LEU A 29 18.03 -2.34 -10.14
CA LEU A 29 18.76 -3.40 -10.80
C LEU A 29 18.55 -3.27 -12.33
N PRO A 30 19.37 -3.92 -13.16
CA PRO A 30 19.19 -3.86 -14.60
C PRO A 30 17.83 -4.39 -15.06
N LYS A 31 17.19 -3.66 -15.97
CA LYS A 31 15.95 -4.03 -16.68
C LYS A 31 14.72 -4.26 -15.77
N PRO A 32 14.28 -3.25 -15.00
CA PRO A 32 12.97 -3.31 -14.35
C PRO A 32 11.85 -3.36 -15.39
N VAL A 33 10.79 -4.11 -15.08
CA VAL A 33 9.57 -4.18 -15.91
C VAL A 33 8.57 -3.09 -15.55
N SER A 34 8.64 -2.57 -14.31
CA SER A 34 7.88 -1.41 -13.87
C SER A 34 8.57 -0.73 -12.69
N LYS A 35 8.22 0.53 -12.43
CA LYS A 35 8.75 1.36 -11.34
C LYS A 35 7.61 2.12 -10.68
N CYS A 36 7.25 1.75 -9.46
CA CYS A 36 6.18 2.37 -8.70
C CYS A 36 6.76 3.26 -7.59
N ARG A 37 6.15 4.42 -7.35
CA ARG A 37 6.51 5.37 -6.29
C ARG A 37 5.74 5.06 -5.01
N TYR A 38 6.41 5.10 -3.86
CA TYR A 38 5.72 5.06 -2.57
C TYR A 38 5.02 6.38 -2.27
N TRP A 39 3.85 6.29 -1.67
CA TRP A 39 3.04 7.39 -1.16
C TRP A 39 2.67 7.12 0.30
N HIS A 40 2.61 8.17 1.10
CA HIS A 40 2.33 8.06 2.53
C HIS A 40 1.28 9.07 2.97
N ARG A 41 0.35 8.62 3.83
CA ARG A 41 -0.69 9.42 4.44
C ARG A 41 -0.56 9.38 5.96
N PRO A 42 -0.19 10.51 6.60
CA PRO A 42 -0.12 10.58 8.05
C PRO A 42 -1.46 10.30 8.74
N LEU A 43 -1.52 9.31 9.63
CA LEU A 43 -2.68 9.05 10.50
C LEU A 43 -2.46 9.62 11.90
N ASN A 44 -1.20 9.65 12.35
CA ASN A 44 -0.74 10.24 13.60
C ASN A 44 0.42 11.23 13.37
N PRO A 45 0.15 12.45 12.86
CA PRO A 45 1.20 13.39 12.49
C PRO A 45 2.15 13.76 13.63
N ARG A 46 1.63 13.82 14.87
CA ARG A 46 2.44 14.13 16.05
C ARG A 46 3.55 13.09 16.24
N LYS A 47 3.18 11.82 16.27
CA LYS A 47 4.15 10.73 16.45
C LYS A 47 5.14 10.66 15.28
N LEU A 48 4.68 10.86 14.04
CA LEU A 48 5.54 10.84 12.86
C LEU A 48 6.61 11.94 12.87
N LEU A 49 6.30 13.12 13.42
CA LEU A 49 7.29 14.18 13.64
C LEU A 49 8.24 13.84 14.80
N GLU A 50 7.70 13.39 15.94
CA GLU A 50 8.48 13.03 17.14
C GLU A 50 9.49 11.89 16.88
N CYS A 51 9.19 10.98 15.95
CA CYS A 51 10.09 9.90 15.56
C CYS A 51 10.99 10.23 14.36
N GLY A 52 10.85 11.42 13.77
CA GLY A 52 11.61 11.84 12.58
C GLY A 52 11.27 11.06 11.30
N PHE A 53 10.08 10.48 11.21
CA PHE A 53 9.60 9.83 9.97
C PHE A 53 9.14 10.88 8.95
N SER A 54 8.55 11.97 9.43
CA SER A 54 8.12 13.10 8.60
C SER A 54 8.70 14.41 9.13
N HIS A 55 8.69 15.44 8.29
CA HIS A 55 9.11 16.79 8.65
C HIS A 55 8.01 17.80 8.33
N LEU A 56 7.97 18.90 9.08
CA LEU A 56 7.08 20.03 8.76
C LEU A 56 7.62 20.75 7.54
N THR A 57 6.76 20.98 6.55
CA THR A 57 7.08 21.84 5.41
C THR A 57 7.06 23.31 5.82
N HIS A 58 7.58 24.19 4.96
CA HIS A 58 7.61 25.63 5.21
C HIS A 58 6.19 26.16 5.53
N ASN A 59 6.07 27.05 6.52
CA ASN A 59 4.81 27.64 7.01
C ASN A 59 3.79 26.67 7.65
N MET A 60 4.17 25.43 7.94
CA MET A 60 3.32 24.47 8.67
C MET A 60 3.69 24.38 10.15
N THR A 61 2.66 24.24 10.99
CA THR A 61 2.80 23.89 12.42
C THR A 61 2.23 22.50 12.67
N LEU A 62 2.59 21.88 13.80
CA LEU A 62 2.00 20.59 14.20
C LEU A 62 0.46 20.65 14.26
N GLN A 63 -0.11 21.70 14.84
CA GLN A 63 -1.57 21.87 14.93
C GLN A 63 -2.23 21.99 13.55
N ARG A 64 -1.63 22.78 12.64
CA ARG A 64 -2.12 22.88 11.25
C ARG A 64 -2.05 21.54 10.54
N THR A 65 -0.97 20.78 10.76
CA THR A 65 -0.77 19.44 10.18
C THR A 65 -1.81 18.44 10.70
N ILE A 66 -2.07 18.43 12.01
CA ILE A 66 -3.13 17.61 12.61
C ILE A 66 -4.50 17.96 12.02
N LYS A 67 -4.80 19.25 11.87
CA LYS A 67 -6.06 19.71 11.28
C LYS A 67 -6.17 19.31 9.80
N LEU A 68 -5.11 19.47 9.02
CA LEU A 68 -5.05 19.12 7.59
C LEU A 68 -5.36 17.64 7.36
N TYR A 69 -4.80 16.78 8.22
CA TYR A 69 -4.87 15.33 8.10
C TYR A 69 -5.98 14.68 8.92
N ARG A 70 -6.84 15.47 9.56
CA ARG A 70 -7.98 14.99 10.34
C ARG A 70 -8.88 14.09 9.47
N LEU A 71 -9.35 13.01 10.09
CA LEU A 71 -10.30 12.06 9.53
C LEU A 71 -11.54 12.01 10.44
N PRO A 72 -12.72 11.65 9.89
CA PRO A 72 -13.91 11.33 10.68
C PRO A 72 -13.67 10.24 11.72
N GLU A 73 -14.58 10.15 12.70
CA GLU A 73 -14.49 9.15 13.77
C GLU A 73 -15.05 7.78 13.38
N ALA A 74 -15.97 7.74 12.42
CA ALA A 74 -16.60 6.52 11.92
C ALA A 74 -16.65 6.50 10.38
N PRO A 75 -16.61 5.31 9.75
CA PRO A 75 -16.82 5.14 8.31
C PRO A 75 -18.15 5.76 7.85
N LEU A 76 -18.16 6.34 6.65
CA LEU A 76 -19.30 7.06 6.07
C LEU A 76 -20.07 6.25 5.03
N VAL A 77 -19.39 5.33 4.34
CA VAL A 77 -19.97 4.47 3.31
C VAL A 77 -20.94 3.49 3.96
N LYS A 78 -22.19 3.51 3.50
CA LYS A 78 -23.25 2.65 4.02
C LYS A 78 -22.91 1.17 3.75
N GLY A 79 -22.95 0.36 4.81
CA GLY A 79 -22.64 -1.07 4.71
C GLY A 79 -21.14 -1.40 4.77
N PHE A 80 -20.28 -0.39 4.96
CA PHE A 80 -18.85 -0.62 5.19
C PHE A 80 -18.65 -1.43 6.48
N ARG A 81 -18.11 -2.63 6.35
CA ARG A 81 -17.85 -3.54 7.47
C ARG A 81 -16.65 -4.41 7.19
N GLN A 82 -16.09 -4.98 8.25
CA GLN A 82 -15.03 -5.98 8.11
C GLN A 82 -15.53 -7.21 7.34
N MET A 83 -14.70 -7.69 6.42
CA MET A 83 -14.94 -8.90 5.66
C MET A 83 -14.87 -10.14 6.56
N THR A 84 -15.78 -11.09 6.36
CA THR A 84 -15.86 -12.37 7.07
C THR A 84 -15.53 -13.53 6.14
N LYS A 85 -15.30 -14.73 6.69
CA LYS A 85 -15.05 -15.94 5.88
C LYS A 85 -16.19 -16.25 4.89
N LYS A 86 -17.44 -15.88 5.23
CA LYS A 86 -18.62 -16.08 4.37
C LYS A 86 -18.61 -15.19 3.11
N ASP A 87 -17.84 -14.11 3.15
CA ASP A 87 -17.75 -13.14 2.06
C ASP A 87 -16.70 -13.55 1.01
N VAL A 88 -15.78 -14.46 1.34
CA VAL A 88 -14.66 -14.85 0.45
C VAL A 88 -15.12 -15.33 -0.93
N PRO A 89 -16.10 -16.26 -1.05
CA PRO A 89 -16.56 -16.71 -2.35
C PRO A 89 -17.19 -15.59 -3.19
N LYS A 90 -17.69 -14.52 -2.55
CA LYS A 90 -18.34 -13.38 -3.21
C LYS A 90 -17.38 -12.26 -3.56
N ALA A 91 -16.29 -12.10 -2.81
CA ALA A 91 -15.26 -11.11 -3.08
C ALA A 91 -14.26 -11.60 -4.15
N TRP A 92 -14.04 -12.91 -4.25
CA TRP A 92 -13.12 -13.49 -5.23
C TRP A 92 -13.45 -13.11 -6.70
N PRO A 93 -14.71 -13.16 -7.15
CA PRO A 93 -15.06 -12.77 -8.53
C PRO A 93 -14.81 -11.29 -8.84
N LEU A 94 -14.80 -10.42 -7.82
CA LEU A 94 -14.44 -9.00 -7.99
C LEU A 94 -12.97 -8.80 -8.37
N LEU A 95 -12.09 -9.73 -7.97
CA LEU A 95 -10.68 -9.72 -8.32
C LEU A 95 -10.35 -10.46 -9.62
N SER A 96 -11.24 -11.34 -10.08
CA SER A 96 -10.95 -12.35 -11.10
C SER A 96 -11.86 -12.30 -12.34
N GLU A 97 -12.53 -11.16 -12.58
CA GLU A 97 -13.20 -10.82 -13.86
C GLU A 97 -14.72 -10.97 -13.98
N ASN A 98 -15.56 -11.03 -12.92
CA ASN A 98 -16.99 -10.62 -12.96
C ASN A 98 -17.74 -10.96 -11.66
N GLY A 99 -18.23 -9.93 -10.94
CA GLY A 99 -19.02 -10.09 -9.72
C GLY A 99 -20.52 -10.23 -9.98
N ASP A 100 -21.14 -11.20 -9.30
CA ASP A 100 -22.56 -11.53 -9.24
C ASP A 100 -23.39 -10.63 -8.27
N GLY A 101 -22.81 -9.51 -7.83
CA GLY A 101 -23.57 -8.31 -7.42
C GLY A 101 -23.89 -8.14 -5.93
N GLN A 102 -23.41 -8.99 -5.01
CA GLN A 102 -23.68 -8.79 -3.56
C GLN A 102 -22.61 -8.02 -2.79
N ILE A 103 -21.33 -8.25 -3.10
CA ILE A 103 -20.24 -7.39 -2.65
C ILE A 103 -19.89 -6.53 -3.85
N THR A 104 -20.04 -5.23 -3.72
CA THR A 104 -19.77 -4.28 -4.80
C THR A 104 -18.32 -3.81 -4.74
N ASP A 105 -17.85 -3.53 -3.54
CA ASP A 105 -16.58 -2.87 -3.29
C ASP A 105 -15.87 -3.57 -2.14
N PHE A 106 -14.54 -3.61 -2.19
CA PHE A 106 -13.73 -3.98 -1.03
C PHE A 106 -12.38 -3.28 -1.07
N CYS A 107 -11.81 -3.08 0.11
CA CYS A 107 -10.47 -2.53 0.27
C CYS A 107 -9.69 -3.34 1.31
N SER A 108 -8.38 -3.41 1.17
CA SER A 108 -7.54 -4.20 2.05
C SER A 108 -6.20 -3.51 2.31
N PHE A 109 -5.67 -3.72 3.51
CA PHE A 109 -4.32 -3.34 3.87
C PHE A 109 -3.69 -4.41 4.77
N TYR A 110 -2.37 -4.49 4.76
CA TYR A 110 -1.61 -5.32 5.68
C TYR A 110 -0.73 -4.47 6.60
N VAL A 111 -0.30 -5.08 7.70
CA VAL A 111 0.54 -4.42 8.70
C VAL A 111 1.99 -4.78 8.44
N LEU A 112 2.85 -3.77 8.41
CA LEU A 112 4.29 -3.97 8.46
C LEU A 112 4.84 -3.15 9.65
N PRO A 113 5.24 -3.82 10.75
CA PRO A 113 5.82 -3.12 11.87
C PRO A 113 7.22 -2.61 11.50
N SER A 114 7.46 -1.33 11.74
CA SER A 114 8.76 -0.70 11.50
C SER A 114 9.38 -0.28 12.82
N SER A 115 10.62 -0.72 13.07
CA SER A 115 11.40 -0.27 14.22
C SER A 115 11.92 1.14 14.00
N VAL A 116 11.76 2.01 15.00
CA VAL A 116 12.27 3.38 14.96
C VAL A 116 13.67 3.39 15.59
N MET A 117 14.70 3.68 14.81
CA MET A 117 16.08 3.61 15.28
C MET A 117 16.55 4.85 16.07
N LYS A 118 15.91 6.01 15.88
CA LYS A 118 16.45 7.31 16.34
C LYS A 118 15.62 8.03 17.40
N SER A 119 14.47 7.50 17.82
CA SER A 119 13.60 8.19 18.80
C SER A 119 13.81 7.64 20.21
N LYS A 120 13.91 8.55 21.19
CA LYS A 120 13.97 8.19 22.63
C LYS A 120 12.59 7.86 23.22
N GLN A 121 11.50 8.25 22.55
CA GLN A 121 10.12 8.15 23.07
C GLN A 121 9.30 7.04 22.40
N HIS A 122 9.58 6.74 21.12
CA HIS A 122 8.81 5.76 20.35
C HIS A 122 9.74 4.73 19.73
N ASN A 123 9.56 3.45 20.08
CA ASN A 123 10.41 2.36 19.58
C ASN A 123 9.87 1.70 18.30
N SER A 124 8.59 1.92 17.98
CA SER A 124 7.95 1.33 16.81
C SER A 124 6.93 2.26 16.15
N LEU A 125 6.84 2.13 14.83
CA LEU A 125 5.79 2.70 14.00
C LEU A 125 4.93 1.58 13.44
N ARG A 126 3.62 1.74 13.59
CA ARG A 126 2.64 0.84 12.99
C ARG A 126 2.23 1.42 11.65
N ALA A 127 2.80 0.89 10.57
CA ALA A 127 2.44 1.27 9.21
C ALA A 127 1.45 0.27 8.62
N ALA A 128 0.38 0.80 8.04
CA ALA A 128 -0.54 0.05 7.19
C ALA A 128 -0.12 0.23 5.73
N TYR A 129 -0.17 -0.83 4.93
CA TYR A 129 0.17 -0.81 3.51
C TYR A 129 -1.05 -1.25 2.71
N SER A 130 -1.50 -0.39 1.79
CA SER A 130 -2.55 -0.70 0.83
C SER A 130 -2.21 -1.97 0.06
N PHE A 131 -3.19 -2.86 -0.05
CA PHE A 131 -3.07 -4.10 -0.81
C PHE A 131 -4.04 -4.02 -2.01
N TYR A 132 -4.85 -5.05 -2.23
CA TYR A 132 -5.89 -5.02 -3.24
C TYR A 132 -7.09 -4.17 -2.80
N ASN A 133 -7.56 -3.34 -3.72
CA ASN A 133 -8.77 -2.55 -3.59
C ASN A 133 -9.57 -2.67 -4.88
N VAL A 134 -10.88 -2.85 -4.77
CA VAL A 134 -11.80 -2.89 -5.90
C VAL A 134 -12.98 -1.99 -5.58
N SER A 135 -13.29 -1.09 -6.51
CA SER A 135 -14.39 -0.14 -6.41
C SER A 135 -15.21 -0.21 -7.69
N THR A 136 -16.48 -0.61 -7.59
CA THR A 136 -17.45 -0.70 -8.69
C THR A 136 -18.57 0.33 -8.57
N VAL A 137 -19.11 0.52 -7.37
CA VAL A 137 -20.26 1.42 -7.12
C VAL A 137 -19.81 2.63 -6.32
N THR A 138 -18.96 2.42 -5.31
CA THR A 138 -18.49 3.49 -4.44
C THR A 138 -17.40 4.31 -5.16
N PRO A 139 -17.39 5.65 -5.08
CA PRO A 139 -16.27 6.44 -5.56
C PRO A 139 -14.96 6.10 -4.84
N TRP A 140 -13.86 6.03 -5.59
CA TRP A 140 -12.53 5.67 -5.05
C TRP A 140 -12.12 6.46 -3.80
N PRO A 141 -12.21 7.81 -3.77
CA PRO A 141 -11.87 8.57 -2.57
C PRO A 141 -12.74 8.21 -1.35
N ALA A 142 -14.03 7.94 -1.54
CA ALA A 142 -14.93 7.59 -0.46
C ALA A 142 -14.60 6.22 0.16
N LEU A 143 -14.38 5.20 -0.68
CA LEU A 143 -14.00 3.85 -0.22
C LEU A 143 -12.68 3.88 0.58
N ILE A 144 -11.67 4.57 0.03
CA ILE A 144 -10.35 4.61 0.65
C ILE A 144 -10.33 5.51 1.89
N GLN A 145 -11.15 6.57 1.94
CA GLN A 145 -11.31 7.37 3.14
C GLN A 145 -11.81 6.52 4.32
N ASP A 146 -12.78 5.64 4.10
CA ASP A 146 -13.29 4.72 5.13
C ASP A 146 -12.26 3.67 5.55
N MET A 147 -11.41 3.23 4.62
CA MET A 147 -10.24 2.42 4.94
C MET A 147 -9.25 3.18 5.84
N LEU A 148 -8.98 4.46 5.56
CA LEU A 148 -8.09 5.30 6.37
C LEU A 148 -8.68 5.55 7.78
N ILE A 149 -9.99 5.75 7.88
CA ILE A 149 -10.70 5.87 9.17
C ILE A 149 -10.53 4.58 9.97
N SER A 150 -10.77 3.43 9.34
CA SER A 150 -10.60 2.12 9.97
C SER A 150 -9.16 1.88 10.43
N ALA A 151 -8.17 2.25 9.60
CA ALA A 151 -6.77 2.16 9.98
C ALA A 151 -6.44 3.06 11.18
N LYS A 152 -6.99 4.28 11.21
CA LYS A 152 -6.81 5.19 12.36
C LYS A 152 -7.45 4.63 13.63
N GLN A 153 -8.65 4.07 13.56
CA GLN A 153 -9.32 3.41 14.70
C GLN A 153 -8.49 2.23 15.24
N LEU A 154 -7.83 1.48 14.35
CA LEU A 154 -6.90 0.40 14.70
C LEU A 154 -5.54 0.90 15.18
N LYS A 155 -5.36 2.21 15.35
CA LYS A 155 -4.15 2.89 15.88
C LYS A 155 -2.91 2.67 15.00
N PHE A 156 -3.07 2.74 13.68
CA PHE A 156 -1.94 2.90 12.77
C PHE A 156 -1.45 4.36 12.75
N ASP A 157 -0.15 4.54 12.52
CA ASP A 157 0.51 5.84 12.57
C ASP A 157 0.60 6.48 11.17
N VAL A 158 0.77 5.64 10.14
CA VAL A 158 0.88 6.04 8.74
C VAL A 158 0.23 5.00 7.85
N PHE A 159 -0.36 5.45 6.75
CA PHE A 159 -0.90 4.60 5.70
C PHE A 159 -0.08 4.76 4.42
N ASN A 160 0.47 3.68 3.91
CA ASN A 160 1.32 3.65 2.74
C ASN A 160 0.58 3.04 1.55
N ALA A 161 0.83 3.58 0.36
CA ALA A 161 0.34 3.05 -0.89
C ALA A 161 1.42 3.17 -1.97
N LEU A 162 1.34 2.36 -3.02
CA LEU A 162 2.10 2.54 -4.24
C LEU A 162 1.17 3.16 -5.30
N ASP A 163 1.73 3.89 -6.27
CA ASP A 163 1.01 4.41 -7.44
C ASP A 163 0.67 3.36 -8.51
N LEU A 164 0.47 2.11 -8.07
CA LEU A 164 0.04 0.99 -8.89
C LEU A 164 -1.48 0.83 -8.93
N MET A 165 -1.98 0.02 -9.87
CA MET A 165 -3.42 -0.20 -10.10
C MET A 165 -4.16 1.15 -10.28
N GLU A 166 -5.36 1.27 -9.72
CA GLU A 166 -6.18 2.47 -9.74
C GLU A 166 -5.87 3.45 -8.60
N ASN A 167 -4.76 3.27 -7.85
CA ASN A 167 -4.48 4.10 -6.68
C ASN A 167 -4.32 5.59 -7.02
N GLY A 168 -3.84 5.91 -8.22
CA GLY A 168 -3.76 7.29 -8.73
C GLY A 168 -5.08 8.07 -8.66
N LYS A 169 -6.24 7.39 -8.62
CA LYS A 169 -7.57 8.02 -8.53
C LYS A 169 -7.88 8.66 -7.18
N PHE A 170 -7.14 8.34 -6.11
CA PHE A 170 -7.44 8.85 -4.76
C PHE A 170 -6.23 9.47 -4.04
N LEU A 171 -5.00 9.22 -4.49
CA LEU A 171 -3.79 9.59 -3.75
C LEU A 171 -3.74 11.09 -3.42
N GLU A 172 -3.87 11.95 -4.43
CA GLU A 172 -3.79 13.41 -4.24
C GLU A 172 -4.99 13.94 -3.45
N GLU A 173 -6.21 13.52 -3.81
CA GLU A 173 -7.44 13.97 -3.15
C GLU A 173 -7.46 13.63 -1.66
N LEU A 174 -7.02 12.41 -1.31
CA LEU A 174 -6.91 11.97 0.07
C LEU A 174 -5.61 12.41 0.74
N LYS A 175 -4.85 13.35 0.15
CA LYS A 175 -3.68 14.00 0.72
C LYS A 175 -2.54 13.02 1.04
N PHE A 176 -2.35 12.00 0.22
CA PHE A 176 -1.13 11.23 0.26
C PHE A 176 0.02 12.10 -0.25
N GLY A 177 1.15 12.08 0.46
CA GLY A 177 2.39 12.70 0.02
C GLY A 177 3.28 11.71 -0.72
N ILE A 178 4.00 12.18 -1.73
CA ILE A 178 5.03 11.40 -2.42
C ILE A 178 6.13 11.06 -1.42
N GLY A 179 6.45 9.78 -1.29
CA GLY A 179 7.56 9.26 -0.50
C GLY A 179 8.88 9.20 -1.29
N ASP A 180 9.95 8.97 -0.54
CA ASP A 180 11.31 9.06 -1.08
C ASP A 180 11.73 7.80 -1.85
N GLY A 181 11.02 6.69 -1.61
CA GLY A 181 11.35 5.38 -2.16
C GLY A 181 10.60 5.05 -3.45
N ASP A 182 11.30 4.34 -4.33
CA ASP A 182 10.71 3.63 -5.47
C ASP A 182 10.72 2.12 -5.19
N LEU A 183 9.70 1.42 -5.67
CA LEU A 183 9.67 -0.03 -5.76
C LEU A 183 9.73 -0.45 -7.23
N HIS A 184 10.75 -1.21 -7.56
CA HIS A 184 10.99 -1.69 -8.93
C HIS A 184 10.56 -3.14 -9.04
N TYR A 185 9.83 -3.46 -10.11
CA TYR A 185 9.37 -4.82 -10.41
C TYR A 185 10.29 -5.46 -11.44
N TYR A 186 10.56 -6.75 -11.30
CA TYR A 186 11.46 -7.49 -12.18
C TYR A 186 10.90 -8.88 -12.49
N LEU A 187 11.18 -9.34 -13.70
CA LEU A 187 10.94 -10.71 -14.09
C LEU A 187 12.26 -11.42 -14.34
N TYR A 188 12.41 -12.60 -13.74
CA TYR A 188 13.50 -13.51 -14.03
C TYR A 188 13.12 -14.39 -15.21
N ASN A 189 14.05 -14.51 -16.17
CA ASN A 189 13.90 -15.36 -17.36
C ASN A 189 12.62 -15.10 -18.17
N TRP A 190 12.24 -13.82 -18.26
CA TRP A 190 11.12 -13.35 -19.08
C TRP A 190 11.46 -12.00 -19.70
N ARG A 191 11.06 -11.79 -20.95
CA ARG A 191 11.17 -10.50 -21.62
C ARG A 191 9.77 -9.94 -21.83
N CYS A 192 9.55 -8.70 -21.43
CA CYS A 192 8.34 -7.97 -21.71
C CYS A 192 8.64 -6.47 -21.91
N PRO A 193 7.73 -5.72 -22.53
CA PRO A 193 7.80 -4.27 -22.53
C PRO A 193 7.76 -3.69 -21.11
N PHE A 194 8.22 -2.45 -20.97
CA PHE A 194 8.01 -1.69 -19.75
C PHE A 194 6.51 -1.43 -19.55
N THR A 195 6.02 -1.66 -18.33
CA THR A 195 4.62 -1.54 -17.93
C THR A 195 4.47 -0.32 -17.03
N LYS A 196 3.48 0.54 -17.29
CA LYS A 196 3.23 1.70 -16.43
C LYS A 196 2.78 1.23 -15.04
N PRO A 197 3.03 1.99 -13.95
CA PRO A 197 2.60 1.61 -12.62
C PRO A 197 1.10 1.29 -12.54
N SER A 198 0.26 2.09 -13.19
CA SER A 198 -1.19 1.89 -13.27
C SER A 198 -1.63 0.58 -13.95
N GLU A 199 -0.75 -0.04 -14.73
CA GLU A 199 -1.00 -1.29 -15.45
C GLU A 199 -0.47 -2.51 -14.67
N VAL A 200 0.21 -2.30 -13.54
CA VAL A 200 0.65 -3.37 -12.63
C VAL A 200 -0.55 -3.78 -11.76
N ARG A 201 -1.03 -5.01 -11.93
CA ARG A 201 -2.17 -5.60 -11.20
C ARG A 201 -1.76 -6.91 -10.53
#